data_AF-A0A9D7IXX7-F1
#
_entry.id   AF-A0A9D7IXX7-F1
#
_cell.length_a   1.000
_cell.length_b   1.000
_cell.length_c   1.000
_cell.angle_alpha   90.00
_cell.angle_beta   90.00
_cell.angle_gamma   90.00
#
_symmetry.space_group_name_H-M   'P 1'
#
loop_
_entity.id
_entity.type
_entity.pdbx_description
1 polymer ?
#
loop_
_entity_poly.entity_id
_entity_poly.type
_entity_poly.pdbx_seq_one_letter_code
_entity_poly.pdbx_strand_id
1 'polypeptide(L)'
;MRGFRNAVELIVQEVAPQKSDFGDFFSKYVSGVEEIPWNDFLAHAGLMLEEKKGPAAAYIGITTGTSIQTPSPFFGMSTTILPPGQLGITSVAPDSPAAAAGFDVGDILVAMDGDRIDAASFAQRFSEKKIGSTLNFALLRGDRLMTVNVAVGSREPVSYVVKEKTGADELEKKIFTSWLSEKSFESASKQ
;
A
#
# COMPACT_ATOMS: atom_id res chain seq x y z
N MET A 1 1.31 22.87 -5.54
CA MET A 1 1.45 21.86 -6.62
C MET A 1 1.02 22.33 -8.03
N ARG A 2 0.32 23.47 -8.22
CA ARG A 2 -0.09 23.97 -9.56
C ARG A 2 1.06 24.15 -10.58
N GLY A 3 2.25 24.54 -10.12
CA GLY A 3 3.39 24.79 -11.01
C GLY A 3 3.94 23.53 -11.69
N PHE A 4 3.93 22.38 -11.00
CA PHE A 4 4.37 21.11 -11.57
C PHE A 4 3.42 20.62 -12.67
N ARG A 5 2.10 20.68 -12.42
CA ARG A 5 1.07 20.33 -13.41
C ARG A 5 1.21 21.14 -14.69
N ASN A 6 1.30 22.47 -14.58
CA ASN A 6 1.40 23.35 -15.74
C ASN A 6 2.70 23.10 -16.54
N ALA A 7 3.83 22.85 -15.86
CA ALA A 7 5.07 22.51 -16.53
C ALA A 7 4.98 21.19 -17.32
N VAL A 8 4.36 20.15 -16.74
CA VAL A 8 4.17 18.86 -17.41
C VAL A 8 3.18 18.98 -18.58
N GLU A 9 2.06 19.69 -18.42
CA GLU A 9 1.10 19.94 -19.50
C GLU A 9 1.76 20.67 -20.69
N LEU A 10 2.59 21.68 -20.43
CA LEU A 10 3.33 22.41 -21.46
C LEU A 10 4.37 21.54 -22.18
N ILE A 11 5.12 20.71 -21.47
CA ILE A 11 6.09 19.77 -22.07
C ILE A 11 5.35 18.78 -22.99
N VAL A 12 4.21 18.26 -22.54
CA VAL A 12 3.42 17.30 -23.33
C VAL A 12 2.84 17.97 -24.58
N GLN A 13 2.37 19.21 -24.48
CA GLN A 13 1.91 20.00 -25.65
C GLN A 13 3.03 20.28 -26.66
N GLU A 14 4.26 20.50 -26.19
CA GLU A 14 5.43 20.77 -27.04
C GLU A 14 5.92 19.51 -27.77
N VAL A 15 5.93 18.36 -27.08
CA VAL A 15 6.58 17.13 -27.58
C VAL A 15 5.58 16.21 -28.33
N ALA A 16 4.28 16.34 -28.10
CA ALA A 16 3.28 15.50 -28.76
C ALA A 16 3.04 15.91 -30.23
N PRO A 17 3.18 15.00 -31.21
CA PRO A 17 3.09 15.31 -32.65
C PRO A 17 1.76 15.92 -33.15
N GLN A 18 0.71 15.98 -32.32
CA GLN A 18 -0.64 16.46 -32.71
C GLN A 18 -1.30 17.44 -31.73
N LYS A 19 -0.58 18.13 -30.83
CA LYS A 19 -1.22 18.95 -29.76
C LYS A 19 -2.30 18.18 -29.00
N SER A 20 -1.98 16.94 -28.60
CA SER A 20 -2.88 16.15 -27.78
C SER A 20 -3.06 16.82 -26.42
N ASP A 21 -4.31 17.05 -26.02
CA ASP A 21 -4.64 17.60 -24.70
C ASP A 21 -4.79 16.47 -23.68
N PHE A 22 -4.06 16.57 -22.57
CA PHE A 22 -4.12 15.63 -21.45
C PHE A 22 -4.77 16.25 -20.21
N GLY A 23 -5.35 17.45 -20.31
CA GLY A 23 -5.98 18.15 -19.20
C GLY A 23 -7.02 17.29 -18.48
N ASP A 24 -7.83 16.54 -19.23
CA ASP A 24 -8.81 15.58 -18.68
C ASP A 24 -8.13 14.44 -17.92
N PHE A 25 -7.06 13.85 -18.46
CA PHE A 25 -6.29 12.80 -17.79
C PHE A 25 -5.73 13.31 -16.44
N PHE A 26 -5.08 14.47 -16.44
CA PHE A 26 -4.53 15.06 -15.22
C PHE A 26 -5.62 15.46 -14.23
N SER A 27 -6.78 15.92 -14.71
CA SER A 27 -7.89 16.30 -13.85
C SER A 27 -8.51 15.08 -13.18
N LYS A 28 -8.72 13.98 -13.90
CA LYS A 28 -9.39 12.77 -13.38
C LYS A 28 -8.46 11.92 -12.50
N TYR A 29 -7.27 11.63 -13.00
CA TYR A 29 -6.43 10.54 -12.45
C TYR A 29 -5.21 11.00 -11.67
N VAL A 30 -4.82 12.29 -11.78
CA VAL A 30 -3.66 12.84 -11.04
C VAL A 30 -4.12 13.80 -9.95
N SER A 31 -4.98 14.75 -10.32
CA SER A 31 -5.55 15.74 -9.39
C SER A 31 -6.87 15.26 -8.78
N GLY A 32 -7.52 14.30 -9.42
CA GLY A 32 -8.77 13.70 -8.97
C GLY A 32 -8.55 12.40 -8.21
N VAL A 33 -9.66 11.78 -7.84
CA VAL A 33 -9.72 10.51 -7.10
C VAL A 33 -10.34 9.39 -7.94
N GLU A 34 -10.56 9.63 -9.24
CA GLU A 34 -11.07 8.62 -10.15
C GLU A 34 -10.01 7.53 -10.33
N GLU A 35 -10.45 6.27 -10.28
CA GLU A 35 -9.57 5.14 -10.51
C GLU A 35 -9.20 5.07 -12.00
N ILE A 36 -7.93 4.82 -12.28
CA ILE A 36 -7.45 4.66 -13.65
C ILE A 36 -8.05 3.37 -14.23
N PRO A 37 -8.73 3.42 -15.39
CA PRO A 37 -9.23 2.23 -16.07
C PRO A 37 -8.07 1.47 -16.74
N TRP A 38 -7.25 0.79 -15.94
CA TRP A 38 -5.98 0.18 -16.39
C TRP A 38 -6.12 -0.71 -17.62
N ASN A 39 -7.21 -1.48 -17.71
CA ASN A 39 -7.43 -2.39 -18.84
C ASN A 39 -7.70 -1.67 -20.16
N ASP A 40 -8.22 -0.44 -20.14
CA ASP A 40 -8.40 0.35 -21.36
C ASP A 40 -7.03 0.81 -21.89
N PHE A 41 -6.14 1.23 -20.99
CA PHE A 41 -4.78 1.66 -21.36
C PHE A 41 -3.88 0.49 -21.76
N LEU A 42 -3.87 -0.59 -20.98
CA LEU A 42 -3.02 -1.76 -21.21
C LEU A 42 -3.42 -2.53 -22.48
N ALA A 43 -4.71 -2.53 -22.83
CA ALA A 43 -5.20 -3.22 -24.03
C ALA A 43 -4.51 -2.74 -25.31
N HIS A 44 -4.13 -1.46 -25.40
CA HIS A 44 -3.39 -0.94 -26.56
C HIS A 44 -2.04 -1.63 -26.80
N ALA A 45 -1.43 -2.18 -25.74
CA ALA A 45 -0.20 -2.96 -25.82
C ALA A 45 -0.49 -4.48 -25.74
N GLY A 46 -1.72 -4.91 -25.99
CA GLY A 46 -2.09 -6.33 -25.85
C GLY A 46 -1.90 -6.86 -24.43
N LEU A 47 -1.99 -5.99 -23.41
CA LEU A 47 -1.85 -6.34 -22.01
C LEU A 47 -3.17 -6.16 -21.26
N MET A 48 -3.28 -6.80 -20.11
CA MET A 48 -4.38 -6.62 -19.18
C MET A 48 -3.90 -6.74 -17.73
N LEU A 49 -4.52 -5.98 -16.84
CA LEU A 49 -4.40 -6.11 -15.41
C LEU A 49 -5.45 -7.11 -14.91
N GLU A 50 -4.99 -8.23 -14.40
CA GLU A 50 -5.82 -9.22 -13.72
C GLU A 50 -5.76 -9.00 -12.22
N GLU A 51 -6.92 -8.81 -11.60
CA GLU A 51 -7.06 -8.82 -10.15
C GLU A 51 -7.19 -10.26 -9.64
N LYS A 52 -6.34 -10.64 -8.70
CA LYS A 52 -6.38 -11.93 -8.02
C LYS A 52 -6.63 -11.71 -6.53
N LYS A 53 -7.80 -12.15 -6.08
CA LYS A 53 -8.16 -12.23 -4.66
C LYS A 53 -7.55 -13.49 -4.06
N GLY A 54 -6.72 -13.31 -3.04
CA GLY A 54 -6.22 -14.39 -2.21
C GLY A 54 -7.30 -14.91 -1.24
N PRO A 55 -7.02 -16.01 -0.53
CA PRO A 55 -7.95 -16.54 0.46
C PRO A 55 -8.17 -15.53 1.59
N ALA A 56 -9.38 -15.54 2.17
CA ALA A 56 -9.70 -14.73 3.33
C ALA A 56 -8.76 -15.09 4.50
N ALA A 57 -8.06 -14.09 5.01
CA ALA A 57 -7.16 -14.22 6.15
C ALA A 57 -7.67 -13.43 7.36
N ALA A 58 -7.29 -13.87 8.57
CA ALA A 58 -7.54 -13.14 9.80
C ALA A 58 -6.94 -11.74 9.73
N TYR A 59 -7.72 -10.73 10.11
CA TYR A 59 -7.34 -9.33 9.97
C TYR A 59 -7.97 -8.47 11.06
N ILE A 60 -7.13 -7.66 11.73
CA ILE A 60 -7.59 -6.61 12.64
C ILE A 60 -7.22 -5.21 12.17
N GLY A 61 -6.32 -5.08 11.19
CA GLY A 61 -5.95 -3.77 10.61
C GLY A 61 -4.93 -2.97 11.41
N ILE A 62 -3.96 -3.64 12.02
CA ILE A 62 -2.77 -2.98 12.56
C ILE A 62 -1.53 -3.37 11.76
N THR A 63 -0.59 -2.44 11.66
CA THR A 63 0.78 -2.72 11.27
C THR A 63 1.66 -2.53 12.49
N THR A 64 2.55 -3.47 12.75
CA THR A 64 3.44 -3.45 13.90
C THR A 64 4.90 -3.35 13.49
N GLY A 65 5.74 -2.77 14.35
CA GLY A 65 7.17 -2.66 14.14
C GLY A 65 7.95 -2.56 15.45
N THR A 66 9.27 -2.63 15.34
CA THR A 66 10.21 -2.41 16.45
C THR A 66 10.64 -0.95 16.56
N SER A 67 10.06 -0.07 15.74
CA SER A 67 10.18 1.38 15.84
C SER A 67 8.80 2.00 15.64
N ILE A 68 8.52 3.08 16.36
CA ILE A 68 7.25 3.83 16.29
C ILE A 68 7.52 5.31 16.11
N GLN A 69 6.52 6.04 15.61
CA GLN A 69 6.56 7.50 15.59
C GLN A 69 5.95 8.04 16.88
N THR A 70 6.67 8.93 17.56
CA THR A 70 6.23 9.60 18.78
C THR A 70 6.24 11.12 18.59
N PRO A 71 5.34 11.87 19.25
CA PRO A 71 5.37 13.33 19.22
C PRO A 71 6.70 13.89 19.74
N SER A 72 7.25 14.88 19.05
CA SER A 72 8.51 15.54 19.39
C SER A 72 8.31 17.05 19.47
N PRO A 73 8.77 17.72 20.55
CA PRO A 73 8.59 19.17 20.71
C PRO A 73 9.21 20.00 19.59
N PHE A 74 10.26 19.49 18.95
CA PHE A 74 11.05 20.24 17.96
C PHE A 74 10.77 19.83 16.52
N PHE A 75 10.45 18.55 16.29
CA PHE A 75 10.34 17.97 14.94
C PHE A 75 8.92 17.54 14.58
N GLY A 76 7.94 17.81 15.45
CA GLY A 76 6.56 17.34 15.30
C GLY A 76 6.44 15.85 15.61
N MET A 77 7.09 15.01 14.81
CA MET A 77 7.21 13.57 15.03
C MET A 77 8.68 13.14 15.05
N SER A 78 8.98 12.09 15.81
CA SER A 78 10.30 11.46 15.83
C SER A 78 10.16 9.95 15.85
N THR A 79 11.09 9.26 15.20
CA THR A 79 11.13 7.81 15.21
C THR A 79 11.87 7.33 16.46
N THR A 80 11.20 6.53 17.28
CA THR A 80 11.77 5.90 18.47
C THR A 80 11.97 4.42 18.19
N ILE A 81 13.20 3.93 18.37
CA ILE A 81 13.49 2.49 18.36
C ILE A 81 13.08 1.92 19.70
N LEU A 82 12.23 0.90 19.70
CA LEU A 82 11.75 0.27 20.92
C LEU A 82 12.82 -0.68 21.50
N PRO A 83 12.86 -0.83 22.83
CA PRO A 83 13.66 -1.85 23.49
C PRO A 83 13.43 -3.26 22.91
N PRO A 84 14.43 -4.16 22.97
CA PRO A 84 14.29 -5.53 22.50
C PRO A 84 13.06 -6.24 23.09
N GLY A 85 12.33 -6.96 22.23
CA GLY A 85 11.14 -7.71 22.62
C GLY A 85 9.86 -6.88 22.78
N GLN A 86 9.90 -5.57 22.51
CA GLN A 86 8.69 -4.75 22.39
C GLN A 86 8.19 -4.71 20.94
N LEU A 87 6.87 -4.58 20.79
CA LEU A 87 6.20 -4.52 19.50
C LEU A 87 5.21 -3.35 19.50
N GLY A 88 5.49 -2.32 18.72
CA GLY A 88 4.67 -1.12 18.66
C GLY A 88 3.77 -1.08 17.43
N ILE A 89 2.63 -0.41 17.53
CA ILE A 89 1.73 -0.14 16.40
C ILE A 89 2.25 1.06 15.63
N THR A 90 2.52 0.86 14.34
CA THR A 90 3.02 1.89 13.42
C THR A 90 1.94 2.46 12.52
N SER A 91 0.86 1.71 12.32
CA SER A 91 -0.30 2.15 11.55
C SER A 91 -1.54 1.39 11.99
N VAL A 92 -2.67 2.08 11.96
CA VAL A 92 -4.01 1.51 12.14
C VAL A 92 -4.78 1.82 10.86
N ALA A 93 -5.28 0.79 10.20
CA ALA A 93 -6.06 0.95 8.99
C ALA A 93 -7.41 1.61 9.32
N PRO A 94 -7.84 2.63 8.56
CA PRO A 94 -9.19 3.19 8.68
C PRO A 94 -10.25 2.10 8.50
N ASP A 95 -11.39 2.28 9.17
CA ASP A 95 -12.55 1.36 9.10
C ASP A 95 -12.23 -0.12 9.44
N SER A 96 -11.11 -0.37 10.12
CA SER A 96 -10.70 -1.70 10.54
C SER A 96 -11.24 -2.08 11.92
N PRO A 97 -11.25 -3.38 12.28
CA PRO A 97 -11.62 -3.80 13.63
C PRO A 97 -10.76 -3.16 14.72
N ALA A 98 -9.47 -2.93 14.48
CA ALA A 98 -8.59 -2.27 15.42
C ALA A 98 -8.92 -0.78 15.59
N ALA A 99 -9.24 -0.08 14.50
CA ALA A 99 -9.71 1.31 14.58
C ALA A 99 -11.01 1.40 15.42
N ALA A 100 -11.96 0.50 15.16
CA ALA A 100 -13.21 0.44 15.92
C ALA A 100 -13.01 0.06 17.40
N ALA A 101 -12.00 -0.76 17.70
CA ALA A 101 -11.63 -1.16 19.05
C ALA A 101 -10.81 -0.08 19.80
N GLY A 102 -10.37 0.98 19.11
CA GLY A 102 -9.65 2.11 19.71
C GLY A 102 -8.15 1.89 19.88
N PHE A 103 -7.54 1.02 19.06
CA PHE A 103 -6.08 0.99 18.92
C PHE A 103 -5.57 2.29 18.32
N ASP A 104 -4.36 2.69 18.70
CA ASP A 104 -3.75 3.92 18.23
C ASP A 104 -2.29 3.71 17.82
N VAL A 105 -1.80 4.57 16.94
CA VAL A 105 -0.40 4.59 16.53
C VAL A 105 0.46 4.96 17.74
N GLY A 106 1.52 4.21 17.97
CA GLY A 106 2.40 4.36 19.12
C GLY A 106 2.05 3.49 20.32
N ASP A 107 0.92 2.78 20.30
CA ASP A 107 0.62 1.75 21.31
C ASP A 107 1.67 0.64 21.27
N ILE A 108 2.15 0.18 22.43
CA ILE A 108 3.08 -0.94 22.55
C ILE A 108 2.31 -2.18 23.01
N LEU A 109 2.24 -3.19 22.16
CA LEU A 109 1.61 -4.47 22.47
C LEU A 109 2.46 -5.27 23.46
N VAL A 110 1.81 -5.80 24.49
CA VAL A 110 2.45 -6.54 25.58
C VAL A 110 2.00 -7.99 25.63
N ALA A 111 0.68 -8.22 25.53
CA ALA A 111 0.10 -9.56 25.58
C ALA A 111 -1.11 -9.68 24.65
N MET A 112 -1.38 -10.91 24.22
CA MET A 112 -2.57 -11.31 23.46
C MET A 112 -3.17 -12.54 24.12
N ASP A 113 -4.44 -12.47 24.49
CA ASP A 113 -5.20 -13.49 25.22
C ASP A 113 -4.51 -13.95 26.53
N GLY A 114 -3.84 -13.01 27.21
CA GLY A 114 -3.13 -13.26 28.46
C GLY A 114 -1.68 -13.74 28.29
N ASP A 115 -1.28 -14.15 27.09
CA ASP A 115 0.09 -14.57 26.82
C ASP A 115 0.96 -13.41 26.32
N ARG A 116 2.16 -13.27 26.88
CA ARG A 116 3.14 -12.28 26.44
C ARG A 116 3.48 -12.48 24.96
N ILE A 117 3.51 -11.39 24.19
CA ILE A 117 3.89 -11.37 22.77
C ILE A 117 5.08 -10.44 22.53
N ASP A 118 5.81 -10.73 21.46
CA ASP A 118 6.89 -9.91 20.92
C ASP A 118 6.87 -9.96 19.39
N ALA A 119 7.80 -9.26 18.74
CA ALA A 119 7.88 -9.21 17.28
C ALA A 119 8.02 -10.58 16.61
N ALA A 120 8.66 -11.55 17.28
CA ALA A 120 8.89 -12.89 16.73
C ALA A 120 7.67 -13.80 16.87
N SER A 121 6.96 -13.71 18.00
CA SER A 121 5.84 -14.59 18.35
C SER A 121 4.48 -14.06 17.87
N PHE A 122 4.32 -12.74 17.73
CA PHE A 122 3.03 -12.13 17.41
C PHE A 122 2.46 -12.64 16.08
N ALA A 123 3.24 -12.57 15.00
CA ALA A 123 2.77 -12.94 13.66
C ALA A 123 2.32 -14.41 13.59
N GLN A 124 3.08 -15.32 14.20
CA GLN A 124 2.73 -16.73 14.26
C GLN A 124 1.45 -16.95 15.09
N ARG A 125 1.37 -16.39 16.29
CA ARG A 125 0.20 -16.61 17.16
C ARG A 125 -1.06 -15.97 16.61
N PHE A 126 -0.94 -14.84 15.92
CA PHE A 126 -2.07 -14.17 15.30
C PHE A 126 -2.63 -14.96 14.11
N SER A 127 -1.77 -15.61 13.31
CA SER A 127 -2.21 -16.40 12.15
C SER A 127 -3.03 -17.64 12.53
N GLU A 128 -2.87 -18.14 13.76
CA GLU A 128 -3.64 -19.25 14.32
C GLU A 128 -5.06 -18.84 14.76
N LYS A 129 -5.36 -17.53 14.80
CA LYS A 129 -6.66 -17.03 15.28
C LYS A 129 -7.74 -17.12 14.21
N LYS A 130 -8.95 -17.46 14.65
CA LYS A 130 -10.10 -17.64 13.76
C LYS A 130 -10.78 -16.31 13.47
N ILE A 131 -11.18 -16.12 12.22
CA ILE A 131 -12.09 -15.05 11.82
C ILE A 131 -13.38 -15.15 12.66
N GLY A 132 -13.86 -14.01 13.15
CA GLY A 132 -15.02 -13.89 14.02
C GLY A 132 -14.76 -14.08 15.52
N SER A 133 -13.55 -14.54 15.91
CA SER A 133 -13.18 -14.60 17.33
C SER A 133 -12.89 -13.20 17.89
N THR A 134 -12.91 -13.06 19.21
CA THR A 134 -12.48 -11.83 19.89
C THR A 134 -11.14 -12.07 20.56
N LEU A 135 -10.19 -11.17 20.34
CA LEU A 135 -8.88 -11.19 20.98
C LEU A 135 -8.83 -10.13 22.08
N ASN A 136 -8.20 -10.47 23.19
CA ASN A 136 -7.89 -9.53 24.26
C ASN A 136 -6.42 -9.10 24.17
N PHE A 137 -6.16 -7.81 24.01
CA PHE A 137 -4.82 -7.26 24.01
C PHE A 137 -4.54 -6.47 25.27
N ALA A 138 -3.39 -6.73 25.90
CA ALA A 138 -2.79 -5.80 26.82
C ALA A 138 -1.77 -4.94 26.08
N LEU A 139 -1.88 -3.61 26.20
CA LEU A 139 -1.01 -2.65 25.53
C LEU A 139 -0.63 -1.50 26.46
N LEU A 140 0.50 -0.85 26.18
CA LEU A 140 0.91 0.39 26.81
C LEU A 140 0.63 1.57 25.88
N ARG A 141 -0.10 2.57 26.39
CA ARG A 141 -0.30 3.86 25.72
C ARG A 141 0.36 4.96 26.56
N GLY A 142 1.55 5.38 26.12
CA GLY A 142 2.48 6.08 27.01
C GLY A 142 2.80 5.20 28.21
N ASP A 143 2.57 5.69 29.42
CA ASP A 143 2.85 4.96 30.67
C ASP A 143 1.64 4.19 31.22
N ARG A 144 0.52 4.13 30.48
CA ARG A 144 -0.72 3.48 30.93
C ARG A 144 -0.88 2.11 30.31
N LEU A 145 -1.04 1.09 31.16
CA LEU A 145 -1.46 -0.24 30.74
C LEU A 145 -2.96 -0.25 30.47
N MET A 146 -3.34 -0.67 29.27
CA MET A 146 -4.72 -0.75 28.81
C MET A 146 -5.03 -2.17 28.34
N THR A 147 -6.31 -2.54 28.43
CA THR A 147 -6.83 -3.77 27.86
C THR A 147 -7.84 -3.42 26.79
N VAL A 148 -7.64 -3.94 25.59
CA VAL A 148 -8.49 -3.67 24.43
C VAL A 148 -8.96 -4.99 23.83
N ASN A 149 -10.27 -5.11 23.64
CA ASN A 149 -10.87 -6.28 22.98
C ASN A 149 -11.14 -5.95 21.51
N VAL A 150 -10.80 -6.85 20.61
CA VAL A 150 -10.99 -6.65 19.17
C VAL A 150 -11.52 -7.89 18.49
N ALA A 151 -12.52 -7.71 17.64
CA ALA A 151 -13.02 -8.78 16.79
C ALA A 151 -12.04 -9.03 15.63
N VAL A 152 -11.73 -10.29 15.37
CA VAL A 152 -10.93 -10.70 14.22
C VAL A 152 -11.82 -10.66 12.98
N GLY A 153 -11.60 -9.68 12.12
CA GLY A 153 -12.24 -9.61 10.81
C GLY A 153 -11.60 -10.54 9.79
N SER A 154 -12.15 -10.54 8.58
CA SER A 154 -11.52 -11.15 7.41
C SER A 154 -11.03 -10.07 6.45
N ARG A 155 -9.90 -10.34 5.79
CA ARG A 155 -9.47 -9.56 4.63
C ARG A 155 -9.01 -10.52 3.54
N GLU A 156 -9.51 -10.30 2.34
CA GLU A 156 -9.02 -10.97 1.13
C GLU A 156 -7.93 -10.08 0.52
N PRO A 157 -6.65 -10.48 0.60
CA PRO A 157 -5.60 -9.69 -0.02
C PRO A 157 -5.80 -9.69 -1.53
N VAL A 158 -5.75 -8.50 -2.13
CA VAL A 158 -5.83 -8.33 -3.57
C VAL A 158 -4.41 -8.19 -4.12
N SER A 159 -4.08 -9.00 -5.12
CA SER A 159 -2.86 -8.87 -5.91
C SER A 159 -3.21 -8.56 -7.35
N TYR A 160 -2.45 -7.67 -7.98
CA TYR A 160 -2.63 -7.32 -9.38
C TYR A 160 -1.51 -7.93 -10.21
N VAL A 161 -1.86 -8.61 -11.28
CA VAL A 161 -0.90 -9.25 -12.20
C VAL A 161 -1.14 -8.73 -13.60
N VAL A 162 -0.13 -8.11 -14.19
CA VAL A 162 -0.17 -7.76 -15.63
C VAL A 162 0.09 -9.03 -16.43
N LYS A 163 -0.79 -9.32 -17.39
CA LYS A 163 -0.69 -10.46 -18.31
C LYS A 163 -0.94 -10.03 -19.74
N GLU A 164 -0.51 -10.86 -20.68
CA GLU A 164 -0.91 -10.72 -22.08
C GLU A 164 -2.42 -10.94 -22.22
N LYS A 165 -3.07 -10.05 -22.98
CA LYS A 165 -4.47 -10.12 -23.36
C LYS A 165 -4.65 -11.23 -24.38
N THR A 166 -5.55 -12.17 -24.11
CA THR A 166 -5.88 -13.25 -25.06
C THR A 166 -6.50 -12.68 -26.33
N GLY A 167 -5.99 -13.09 -27.50
CA GLY A 167 -6.50 -12.63 -28.79
C GLY A 167 -5.95 -11.27 -29.25
N ALA A 168 -4.78 -10.86 -28.75
CA ALA A 168 -4.17 -9.60 -29.16
C ALA A 168 -3.92 -9.52 -30.68
N ASP A 169 -4.25 -8.39 -31.27
CA ASP A 169 -4.09 -8.13 -32.70
C ASP A 169 -2.63 -7.79 -33.08
N GLU A 170 -2.36 -7.65 -34.37
CA GLU A 170 -1.00 -7.37 -34.86
C GLU A 170 -0.46 -6.02 -34.40
N LEU A 171 -1.32 -5.01 -34.27
CA LEU A 171 -0.93 -3.67 -33.83
C LEU A 171 -0.61 -3.68 -32.33
N GLU A 172 -1.46 -4.32 -31.53
CA GLU A 172 -1.28 -4.51 -30.09
C GLU A 172 0.05 -5.24 -29.80
N LYS A 173 0.36 -6.32 -30.53
CA LYS A 173 1.63 -7.05 -30.41
C LYS A 173 2.85 -6.23 -30.82
N LYS A 174 2.71 -5.39 -31.85
CA LYS A 174 3.78 -4.48 -32.29
C LYS A 174 4.06 -3.42 -31.25
N ILE A 175 3.02 -2.83 -30.65
CA ILE A 175 3.13 -1.87 -29.55
C ILE A 175 3.79 -2.54 -28.34
N PHE A 176 3.33 -3.72 -27.94
CA PHE A 176 3.93 -4.52 -26.86
C PHE A 176 5.44 -4.69 -27.03
N THR A 177 5.85 -5.16 -28.21
CA THR A 177 7.26 -5.45 -28.50
C THR A 177 8.07 -4.16 -28.51
N SER A 178 7.54 -3.07 -29.07
CA SER A 178 8.21 -1.76 -29.06
C SER A 178 8.36 -1.19 -27.65
N TRP A 179 7.45 -1.51 -26.74
CA TRP A 179 7.45 -0.98 -25.38
C TRP A 179 8.43 -1.75 -24.48
N LEU A 180 8.49 -3.07 -24.61
CA LEU A 180 9.30 -3.94 -23.74
C LEU A 180 10.63 -4.38 -24.36
N SER A 181 10.90 -4.08 -25.63
CA SER A 181 12.22 -4.34 -26.21
C SER A 181 13.26 -3.41 -25.58
N GLU A 182 14.23 -3.99 -24.86
CA GLU A 182 15.48 -3.32 -24.51
C GLU A 182 16.22 -2.92 -25.79
N LYS A 183 16.02 -1.69 -26.26
CA LYS A 183 17.16 -0.94 -26.78
C LYS A 183 17.79 -0.26 -25.58
N SER A 184 18.64 -1.02 -24.88
CA SER A 184 19.65 -0.46 -23.99
C SER A 184 20.24 0.79 -24.64
N PHE A 185 20.33 1.88 -23.88
CA PHE A 185 21.12 3.04 -24.24
C PHE A 185 22.56 2.57 -24.49
N GLU A 186 22.87 2.24 -25.74
CA GLU A 186 24.23 1.99 -26.19
C GLU A 186 24.89 3.37 -26.22
N SER A 187 25.55 3.70 -25.11
CA SER A 187 26.36 4.88 -24.95
C SER A 187 27.29 5.00 -26.16
N ALA A 188 27.06 6.04 -26.95
CA ALA A 188 28.03 6.53 -27.91
C ALA A 188 29.30 6.96 -27.15
N SER A 189 30.20 6.01 -26.93
CA SER A 189 31.62 6.27 -26.74
C SER A 189 32.32 5.96 -28.07
N LYS A 190 32.28 6.95 -28.95
CA LYS A 190 33.31 7.17 -29.96
C LYS A 190 33.79 8.59 -29.80
N GLN A 191 34.88 8.76 -29.06
CA GLN A 191 36.16 9.28 -29.55
C GLN A 191 37.18 9.29 -28.42
#